data_AF-A0A1Y3MV48-F1
#
_entry.id   AF-A0A1Y3MV48-F1
#
_cell.length_a   1.000
_cell.length_b   1.000
_cell.length_c   1.000
_cell.angle_alpha   90.00
_cell.angle_beta   90.00
_cell.angle_gamma   90.00
#
_symmetry.space_group_name_H-M   'P 1'
#
loop_
_entity.id
_entity.type
_entity.pdbx_description
1 polymer ?
#
loop_
_entity_poly.entity_id
_entity_poly.type
_entity_poly.pdbx_seq_one_letter_code
_entity_poly.pdbx_strand_id
1 'polypeptide(L)'
;MNHIFLGNAIFLSYWNINFPVTPFKKTSNLGNKAGITSSYIRGNNLSINKHIDSKKLSAKTAFMHFTSLEFQKFLTTKYYMMPAIPRLYDDIEVCYTIDCDFIKNIFLNPKNLLSVTHQKGKNFDDYSSVLRNNVYNYLYGQSTLDEVISNLKGENINKFISGTESFIFLRKNSNDKLNF
;
A
#
# COMPACT_ATOMS: atom_id res chain seq x y z
N MET A 1 3.85 13.64 7.73
CA MET A 1 2.44 14.05 7.45
C MET A 1 2.32 15.52 7.06
N ASN A 2 3.02 16.46 7.71
CA ASN A 2 2.90 17.90 7.42
C ASN A 2 3.10 18.29 5.94
N HIS A 3 4.05 17.69 5.21
CA HIS A 3 4.26 18.01 3.79
C HIS A 3 3.06 17.69 2.88
N ILE A 4 2.28 16.65 3.23
CA ILE A 4 1.09 16.21 2.48
C ILE A 4 -0.05 17.23 2.64
N PHE A 5 -0.26 17.75 3.85
CA PHE A 5 -1.35 18.69 4.12
C PHE A 5 -0.98 20.13 3.77
N LEU A 6 0.30 20.51 3.90
CA LEU A 6 0.76 21.86 3.60
C LEU A 6 1.04 22.09 2.10
N GLY A 7 1.06 21.05 1.27
CA GLY A 7 1.36 21.20 -0.16
C GLY A 7 2.83 21.52 -0.47
N ASN A 8 3.73 21.22 0.46
CA ASN A 8 5.15 21.60 0.38
C ASN A 8 6.01 20.59 -0.39
N ALA A 9 5.44 19.98 -1.43
CA ALA A 9 6.13 19.04 -2.30
C ALA A 9 5.57 19.12 -3.72
N ILE A 10 6.41 18.76 -4.70
CA ILE A 10 6.01 18.65 -6.10
C ILE A 10 5.39 17.27 -6.35
N PHE A 11 6.06 16.23 -5.86
CA PHE A 11 5.66 14.82 -5.90
C PHE A 11 5.84 14.21 -4.50
N LEU A 12 4.90 13.36 -4.08
CA LEU A 12 5.02 12.58 -2.85
C LEU A 12 4.60 11.14 -3.11
N SER A 13 5.43 10.17 -2.72
CA SER A 13 5.05 8.76 -2.70
C SER A 13 4.53 8.43 -1.30
N TYR A 14 3.25 8.06 -1.17
CA TYR A 14 2.63 7.82 0.14
C TYR A 14 1.46 6.83 0.11
N TRP A 15 1.14 6.22 1.26
CA TRP A 15 0.02 5.29 1.45
C TRP A 15 -1.30 5.82 0.90
N ASN A 16 -2.20 4.91 0.52
CA ASN A 16 -3.52 5.31 0.03
C ASN A 16 -4.23 6.12 1.11
N ILE A 17 -4.50 7.39 0.83
CA ILE A 17 -5.37 8.21 1.66
C ILE A 17 -6.71 8.28 0.93
N ASN A 18 -7.70 7.57 1.46
CA ASN A 18 -9.02 7.44 0.81
C ASN A 18 -9.90 8.68 0.94
N PHE A 19 -9.51 9.66 1.77
CA PHE A 19 -10.15 10.96 1.80
C PHE A 19 -9.41 11.95 0.88
N PRO A 20 -10.10 12.99 0.36
CA PRO A 20 -9.48 14.00 -0.49
C PRO A 20 -8.34 14.73 0.23
N VAL A 21 -7.16 14.75 -0.38
CA VAL A 21 -6.01 15.53 0.11
C VAL A 21 -5.74 16.67 -0.86
N THR A 22 -6.25 17.86 -0.56
CA THR A 22 -5.82 19.08 -1.24
C THR A 22 -4.43 19.47 -0.72
N PRO A 23 -3.46 19.87 -1.58
CA PRO A 23 -3.61 20.24 -2.99
C PRO A 23 -3.19 19.15 -4.00
N PHE A 24 -3.21 17.87 -3.66
CA PHE A 24 -2.64 16.82 -4.52
C PHE A 24 -3.69 16.06 -5.35
N LYS A 25 -3.28 15.60 -6.54
CA LYS A 25 -3.97 14.58 -7.36
C LYS A 25 -3.24 13.26 -7.16
N LYS A 26 -3.98 12.19 -6.88
CA LYS A 26 -3.44 10.85 -6.71
C LYS A 26 -3.22 10.18 -8.07
N THR A 27 -2.12 9.45 -8.23
CA THR A 27 -1.85 8.56 -9.36
C THR A 27 -1.16 7.28 -8.88
N SER A 28 -1.21 6.22 -9.70
CA SER A 28 -0.47 4.98 -9.41
C SER A 28 1.03 5.24 -9.34
N ASN A 29 1.75 4.48 -8.52
CA ASN A 29 3.20 4.50 -8.62
C ASN A 29 3.68 4.03 -9.99
N LEU A 30 4.80 4.59 -10.43
CA LEU A 30 5.46 4.18 -11.66
C LEU A 30 6.26 2.89 -11.43
N GLY A 31 6.11 1.92 -12.32
CA GLY A 31 7.02 0.78 -12.44
C GLY A 31 8.19 1.10 -13.36
N ASN A 32 9.09 0.12 -13.51
CA ASN A 32 10.26 0.25 -14.40
C ASN A 32 9.94 0.02 -15.89
N LYS A 33 8.69 -0.30 -16.23
CA LYS A 33 8.21 -0.51 -17.60
C LYS A 33 6.84 0.13 -17.78
N ALA A 34 6.54 0.58 -18.99
CA ALA A 34 5.22 1.12 -19.34
C ALA A 34 4.11 0.09 -19.04
N GLY A 35 3.00 0.57 -18.47
CA GLY A 35 1.88 -0.27 -18.07
C GLY A 35 2.12 -1.16 -16.84
N ILE A 36 3.29 -1.07 -16.20
CA ILE A 36 3.58 -1.75 -14.92
C ILE A 36 3.61 -0.72 -13.81
N THR A 37 2.91 -0.97 -12.72
CA THR A 37 2.98 -0.18 -11.50
C THR A 37 3.87 -0.86 -10.45
N SER A 38 4.53 -0.07 -9.61
CA SER A 38 5.21 -0.56 -8.40
C SER A 38 4.32 -0.52 -7.15
N SER A 39 3.03 -0.22 -7.32
CA SER A 39 2.03 -0.32 -6.26
C SER A 39 1.81 -1.79 -5.88
N TYR A 40 1.49 -2.07 -4.62
CA TYR A 40 0.97 -3.37 -4.17
C TYR A 40 -0.05 -3.12 -3.06
N ILE A 41 -0.75 -4.20 -2.67
CA ILE A 41 -1.75 -4.18 -1.62
C ILE A 41 -1.15 -4.75 -0.34
N ARG A 42 -1.34 -4.05 0.76
CA ARG A 42 -1.13 -4.50 2.12
C ARG A 42 -2.46 -4.46 2.84
N GLY A 43 -2.78 -5.54 3.53
CA GLY A 43 -3.99 -5.65 4.31
C GLY A 43 -3.70 -6.16 5.71
N ASN A 44 -4.69 -6.02 6.58
CA ASN A 44 -4.72 -6.77 7.82
C ASN A 44 -5.43 -8.10 7.55
N ASN A 45 -4.83 -9.19 8.04
CA ASN A 45 -5.46 -10.50 8.00
C ASN A 45 -6.19 -10.73 9.33
N LEU A 46 -7.41 -11.26 9.25
CA LEU A 46 -8.12 -11.78 10.40
C LEU A 46 -7.84 -13.28 10.51
N SER A 47 -7.56 -13.75 11.72
CA SER A 47 -7.30 -15.16 12.00
C SER A 47 -7.93 -15.54 13.34
N ILE A 48 -8.46 -16.75 13.44
CA ILE A 48 -8.98 -17.30 14.68
C ILE A 48 -7.89 -18.11 15.36
N ASN A 49 -7.58 -17.81 16.62
CA ASN A 49 -6.61 -18.58 17.39
C ASN A 49 -7.11 -20.04 17.52
N LYS A 50 -6.24 -21.02 17.24
CA LYS A 50 -6.60 -22.44 17.33
C LYS A 50 -6.77 -22.94 18.77
N HIS A 51 -6.35 -22.18 19.77
CA HIS A 51 -6.29 -22.57 21.19
C HIS A 51 -7.44 -21.98 22.06
N ILE A 52 -8.55 -21.52 21.47
CA ILE A 52 -9.66 -20.88 22.18
C ILE A 52 -10.97 -21.68 22.11
N ASP A 53 -10.93 -22.97 22.42
CA ASP A 53 -12.05 -23.90 22.18
C ASP A 53 -13.39 -23.44 22.78
N SER A 54 -13.39 -22.94 24.02
CA SER A 54 -14.62 -22.45 24.67
C SER A 54 -15.22 -21.19 24.03
N LYS A 55 -14.43 -20.44 23.24
CA LYS A 55 -14.86 -19.18 22.58
C LYS A 55 -14.88 -19.29 21.05
N LYS A 56 -14.61 -20.48 20.50
CA LYS A 56 -14.41 -20.69 19.06
C LYS A 56 -15.65 -20.33 18.25
N LEU A 57 -16.84 -20.65 18.78
CA LEU A 57 -18.10 -20.29 18.13
C LEU A 57 -18.29 -18.77 18.05
N SER A 58 -18.11 -18.07 19.16
CA SER A 58 -18.20 -16.60 19.21
C SER A 58 -17.17 -15.93 18.31
N ALA A 59 -15.93 -16.44 18.28
CA ALA A 59 -14.89 -15.95 17.38
C ALA A 59 -15.27 -16.14 15.91
N LYS A 60 -15.87 -17.29 15.54
CA LYS A 60 -16.38 -17.52 14.19
C LYS A 60 -17.50 -16.53 13.83
N THR A 61 -18.43 -16.27 14.75
CA THR A 61 -19.51 -15.29 14.53
C THR A 61 -18.95 -13.88 14.30
N ALA A 62 -18.02 -13.43 15.14
CA ALA A 62 -17.36 -12.14 14.97
C ALA A 62 -16.60 -12.05 13.63
N PHE A 63 -15.87 -13.12 13.27
CA PHE A 63 -15.18 -13.19 11.99
C PHE A 63 -16.15 -13.03 10.81
N MET A 64 -17.25 -13.80 10.80
CA MET A 64 -18.27 -13.72 9.74
C MET A 64 -18.88 -12.32 9.65
N HIS A 65 -19.12 -11.66 10.79
CA HIS A 65 -19.61 -10.29 10.81
C HIS A 65 -18.60 -9.31 10.19
N PHE A 66 -17.33 -9.36 10.61
CA PHE A 66 -16.29 -8.46 10.12
C PHE A 66 -15.96 -8.67 8.62
N THR A 67 -16.14 -9.89 8.11
CA THR A 67 -15.96 -10.20 6.68
C THR A 67 -17.26 -10.13 5.88
N SER A 68 -18.36 -9.65 6.47
CA SER A 68 -19.63 -9.51 5.75
C SER A 68 -19.61 -8.32 4.79
N LEU A 69 -20.43 -8.41 3.74
CA LEU A 69 -20.60 -7.33 2.76
C LEU A 69 -21.07 -6.04 3.45
N GLU A 70 -22.07 -6.15 4.33
CA GLU A 70 -22.67 -5.00 5.03
C GLU A 70 -21.66 -4.30 5.94
N PHE A 71 -20.90 -5.07 6.73
CA PHE A 71 -19.92 -4.48 7.63
C PHE A 71 -18.77 -3.83 6.88
N GLN A 72 -18.25 -4.46 5.82
CA GLN A 72 -17.19 -3.83 5.02
C GLN A 72 -17.70 -2.57 4.30
N LYS A 73 -18.93 -2.57 3.79
CA LYS A 73 -19.57 -1.37 3.22
C LYS A 73 -19.70 -0.26 4.28
N PHE A 74 -20.12 -0.60 5.49
CA PHE A 74 -20.17 0.34 6.62
C PHE A 74 -18.79 0.93 6.93
N LEU A 75 -17.74 0.10 7.00
CA LEU A 75 -16.38 0.59 7.23
C LEU A 75 -15.92 1.55 6.13
N THR A 76 -16.24 1.26 4.88
CA THR A 76 -15.87 2.15 3.76
C THR A 76 -16.62 3.48 3.82
N THR A 77 -17.95 3.42 3.91
CA THR A 77 -18.80 4.62 3.85
C THR A 77 -18.65 5.53 5.07
N LYS A 78 -18.31 4.97 6.25
CA LYS A 78 -18.13 5.76 7.49
C LYS A 78 -16.70 6.14 7.80
N TYR A 79 -15.74 5.28 7.48
CA TYR A 79 -14.34 5.44 7.89
C TYR A 79 -13.36 5.47 6.73
N TYR A 80 -13.84 5.52 5.49
CA TYR A 80 -13.02 5.54 4.28
C TYR A 80 -12.06 4.33 4.21
N MET A 81 -12.42 3.19 4.84
CA MET A 81 -11.60 1.98 4.77
C MET A 81 -11.83 1.25 3.45
N MET A 82 -10.74 0.84 2.80
CA MET A 82 -10.82 0.10 1.54
C MET A 82 -11.40 -1.32 1.79
N PRO A 83 -12.48 -1.73 1.11
CA PRO A 83 -13.07 -3.04 1.32
C PRO A 83 -12.18 -4.14 0.71
N ALA A 84 -12.11 -5.29 1.38
CA ALA A 84 -11.43 -6.47 0.86
C ALA A 84 -12.32 -7.27 -0.12
N ILE A 85 -13.62 -7.02 -0.14
CA ILE A 85 -14.58 -7.71 -1.02
C ILE A 85 -14.66 -7.00 -2.39
N PRO A 86 -14.22 -7.63 -3.50
CA PRO A 86 -14.18 -6.98 -4.80
C PRO A 86 -15.53 -6.46 -5.30
N ARG A 87 -16.63 -7.16 -4.99
CA ARG A 87 -17.98 -6.77 -5.40
C ARG A 87 -18.41 -5.41 -4.85
N LEU A 88 -17.81 -4.93 -3.76
CA LEU A 88 -18.12 -3.60 -3.21
C LEU A 88 -17.62 -2.45 -4.10
N TYR A 89 -16.68 -2.69 -5.03
CA TYR A 89 -16.22 -1.67 -5.97
C TYR A 89 -17.16 -1.41 -7.16
N ASP A 90 -18.31 -2.09 -7.17
CA ASP A 90 -19.42 -1.84 -8.08
C ASP A 90 -20.65 -1.27 -7.32
N ASP A 91 -20.56 -1.10 -5.99
CA ASP A 91 -21.62 -0.48 -5.19
C ASP A 91 -21.53 1.05 -5.28
N ILE A 92 -22.64 1.67 -5.68
CA ILE A 92 -22.72 3.11 -5.93
C ILE A 92 -22.34 3.94 -4.69
N GLU A 93 -22.80 3.55 -3.50
CA GLU A 93 -22.53 4.29 -2.25
C GLU A 93 -21.07 4.19 -1.83
N VAL A 94 -20.47 3.00 -2.03
CA VAL A 94 -19.04 2.79 -1.83
C VAL A 94 -18.24 3.69 -2.76
N CYS A 95 -18.59 3.71 -4.04
CA CYS A 95 -17.86 4.48 -5.06
C CYS A 95 -18.11 5.99 -5.02
N TYR A 96 -19.15 6.44 -4.34
CA TYR A 96 -19.28 7.84 -3.95
C TYR A 96 -18.32 8.23 -2.81
N THR A 97 -17.93 7.26 -1.96
CA THR A 97 -17.05 7.52 -0.81
C THR A 97 -15.56 7.42 -1.18
N ILE A 98 -15.20 6.45 -2.02
CA ILE A 98 -13.82 6.19 -2.44
C ILE A 98 -13.72 6.12 -3.97
N ASP A 99 -12.53 6.37 -4.50
CA ASP A 99 -12.27 6.27 -5.94
C ASP A 99 -12.15 4.80 -6.39
N CYS A 100 -13.30 4.17 -6.62
CA CYS A 100 -13.39 2.77 -7.03
C CYS A 100 -12.64 2.48 -8.33
N ASP A 101 -12.73 3.35 -9.33
CA ASP A 101 -12.12 3.10 -10.64
C ASP A 101 -10.61 3.15 -10.54
N PHE A 102 -10.06 4.08 -9.76
CA PHE A 102 -8.64 4.11 -9.44
C PHE A 102 -8.18 2.83 -8.75
N ILE A 103 -8.90 2.37 -7.73
CA ILE A 103 -8.57 1.16 -6.98
C ILE A 103 -8.65 -0.08 -7.88
N LYS A 104 -9.71 -0.23 -8.68
CA LYS A 104 -9.88 -1.34 -9.63
C LYS A 104 -8.71 -1.41 -10.62
N ASN A 105 -8.31 -0.27 -11.18
CA ASN A 105 -7.24 -0.21 -12.17
C ASN A 105 -5.86 -0.54 -11.60
N ILE A 106 -5.59 -0.16 -10.34
CA ILE A 106 -4.26 -0.36 -9.73
C ILE A 106 -4.16 -1.73 -9.07
N PHE A 107 -5.19 -2.16 -8.34
CA PHE A 107 -5.07 -3.27 -7.40
C PHE A 107 -5.79 -4.54 -7.81
N LEU A 108 -6.90 -4.42 -8.55
CA LEU A 108 -7.64 -5.60 -9.02
C LEU A 108 -7.15 -6.10 -10.38
N ASN A 109 -6.20 -5.41 -11.01
CA ASN A 109 -5.55 -5.90 -12.21
C ASN A 109 -4.41 -6.88 -11.82
N PRO A 110 -4.49 -8.17 -12.19
CA PRO A 110 -3.48 -9.16 -11.84
C PRO A 110 -2.07 -8.80 -12.29
N LYS A 111 -1.94 -7.99 -13.35
CA LYS A 111 -0.65 -7.51 -13.88
C LYS A 111 0.07 -6.55 -12.92
N ASN A 112 -0.66 -5.98 -11.96
CA ASN A 112 -0.18 -4.97 -11.03
C ASN A 112 0.06 -5.51 -9.61
N LEU A 113 -0.23 -6.78 -9.36
CA LEU A 113 -0.05 -7.40 -8.05
C LEU A 113 1.39 -7.87 -7.86
N LEU A 114 2.23 -7.02 -7.28
CA LEU A 114 3.49 -7.46 -6.69
C LEU A 114 3.19 -8.16 -5.36
N SER A 115 3.29 -9.50 -5.35
CA SER A 115 3.29 -10.26 -4.11
C SER A 115 4.64 -10.12 -3.43
N VAL A 116 4.65 -9.71 -2.16
CA VAL A 116 5.87 -9.80 -1.34
C VAL A 116 6.15 -11.28 -1.10
N THR A 117 7.02 -11.86 -1.93
CA THR A 117 7.47 -13.23 -1.73
C THR A 117 8.45 -13.25 -0.57
N HIS A 118 8.03 -13.78 0.57
CA HIS A 118 8.97 -14.15 1.62
C HIS A 118 9.85 -15.29 1.11
N GLN A 119 11.16 -15.06 1.01
CA GLN A 119 12.09 -16.18 0.85
C GLN A 119 11.97 -17.10 2.07
N LYS A 120 11.83 -18.39 1.81
CA LYS A 120 11.75 -19.43 2.84
C LYS A 120 13.00 -19.33 3.74
N GLY A 121 12.79 -19.02 5.02
CA GLY A 121 13.84 -19.01 6.04
C GLY A 121 14.47 -17.65 6.40
N LYS A 122 14.04 -16.53 5.80
CA LYS A 122 14.45 -15.18 6.25
C LYS A 122 13.24 -14.38 6.76
N ASN A 123 13.35 -13.82 7.96
CA ASN A 123 12.35 -12.91 8.50
C ASN A 123 12.35 -11.61 7.68
N PHE A 124 11.16 -11.13 7.31
CA PHE A 124 11.01 -9.86 6.58
C PHE A 124 11.49 -8.67 7.41
N ASP A 125 11.35 -8.73 8.74
CA ASP A 125 11.79 -7.66 9.62
C ASP A 125 13.31 -7.49 9.56
N ASP A 126 14.06 -8.59 9.56
CA ASP A 126 15.53 -8.57 9.45
C ASP A 126 15.95 -7.98 8.10
N TYR A 127 15.35 -8.48 7.02
CA TYR A 127 15.57 -7.94 5.67
C TYR A 127 15.30 -6.44 5.60
N SER A 128 14.14 -6.02 6.11
CA SER A 128 13.69 -4.63 6.06
C SER A 128 14.56 -3.71 6.91
N SER A 129 15.08 -4.21 8.03
CA SER A 129 16.01 -3.50 8.90
C SER A 129 17.33 -3.25 8.18
N VAL A 130 17.95 -4.29 7.59
CA VAL A 130 19.21 -4.17 6.85
C VAL A 130 19.09 -3.19 5.68
N LEU A 131 18.01 -3.29 4.90
CA LEU A 131 17.76 -2.37 3.80
C LEU A 131 17.62 -0.93 4.29
N ARG A 132 16.76 -0.68 5.28
CA ARG A 132 16.51 0.68 5.80
C ARG A 132 17.76 1.31 6.38
N ASN A 133 18.56 0.56 7.15
CA ASN A 133 19.78 1.08 7.76
C ASN A 133 20.79 1.49 6.70
N ASN A 134 21.04 0.66 5.68
CA ASN A 134 21.95 1.02 4.60
C ASN A 134 21.46 2.26 3.82
N VAL A 135 20.17 2.34 3.51
CA VAL A 135 19.59 3.52 2.85
C VAL A 135 19.73 4.78 3.71
N TYR A 136 19.47 4.70 5.01
CA TYR A 136 19.64 5.84 5.92
C TYR A 136 21.10 6.28 6.04
N ASN A 137 22.04 5.34 6.13
CA ASN A 137 23.46 5.67 6.17
C ASN A 137 23.87 6.48 4.93
N TYR A 138 23.38 6.13 3.74
CA TYR A 138 23.60 6.92 2.53
C TYR A 138 22.92 8.30 2.61
N LEU A 139 21.63 8.35 2.93
CA LEU A 139 20.87 9.61 2.96
C LEU A 139 21.41 10.62 3.98
N TYR A 140 22.03 10.16 5.07
CA TYR A 140 22.63 11.01 6.09
C TYR A 140 24.16 11.14 5.96
N GLY A 141 24.73 10.72 4.83
CA GLY A 141 26.15 10.95 4.51
C GLY A 141 27.14 10.12 5.31
N GLN A 142 26.70 9.02 5.91
CA GLN A 142 27.54 8.09 6.68
C GLN A 142 28.19 7.01 5.80
N SER A 143 27.69 6.79 4.58
CA SER A 143 28.24 5.83 3.63
C SER A 143 28.05 6.31 2.20
N THR A 144 28.95 5.89 1.32
CA THR A 144 28.84 6.12 -0.13
C THR A 144 27.80 5.21 -0.77
N LEU A 145 27.35 5.56 -1.98
CA LEU A 145 26.41 4.72 -2.73
C LEU A 145 27.01 3.34 -3.05
N ASP A 146 28.30 3.29 -3.40
CA ASP A 146 28.99 2.05 -3.76
C ASP A 146 29.13 1.09 -2.58
N GLU A 147 29.43 1.61 -1.39
CA GLU A 147 29.44 0.85 -0.14
C GLU A 147 28.07 0.24 0.15
N VAL A 148 27.01 1.06 0.06
CA VAL A 148 25.64 0.60 0.27
C VAL A 148 25.24 -0.48 -0.74
N ILE A 149 25.49 -0.27 -2.04
CA ILE A 149 25.19 -1.26 -3.07
C ILE A 149 25.96 -2.56 -2.81
N SER A 150 27.22 -2.47 -2.41
CA SER A 150 28.06 -3.65 -2.10
C SER A 150 27.53 -4.43 -0.91
N ASN A 151 27.14 -3.74 0.18
CA ASN A 151 26.53 -4.36 1.35
C ASN A 151 25.22 -5.07 0.99
N LEU A 152 24.34 -4.42 0.24
CA LEU A 152 23.05 -4.99 -0.16
C LEU A 152 23.23 -6.23 -1.07
N LYS A 153 24.25 -6.23 -1.95
CA LYS A 153 24.59 -7.40 -2.76
C LYS A 153 25.09 -8.57 -1.90
N GLY A 154 26.00 -8.30 -0.95
CA GLY A 154 26.50 -9.32 0.00
C GLY A 154 25.39 -9.99 0.80
N GLU A 155 24.38 -9.21 1.19
CA GLU A 155 23.20 -9.68 1.92
C GLU A 155 22.17 -10.45 1.06
N ASN A 156 22.41 -10.57 -0.26
CA ASN A 156 21.52 -11.16 -1.25
C ASN A 156 20.12 -10.50 -1.27
N ILE A 157 20.07 -9.17 -1.06
CA ILE A 157 18.82 -8.39 -0.98
C ILE A 157 18.13 -8.28 -2.35
N ASN A 158 18.84 -8.53 -3.46
CA ASN A 158 18.33 -8.52 -4.84
C ASN A 158 17.13 -9.45 -5.12
N LYS A 159 16.77 -10.33 -4.17
CA LYS A 159 15.68 -11.29 -4.28
C LYS A 159 14.39 -10.87 -3.55
N PHE A 160 14.37 -9.70 -2.93
CA PHE A 160 13.19 -9.17 -2.26
C PHE A 160 12.66 -7.95 -3.00
N ILE A 161 11.48 -8.09 -3.59
CA ILE A 161 10.71 -6.96 -4.08
C ILE A 161 9.91 -6.43 -2.88
N SER A 162 10.40 -5.37 -2.24
CA SER A 162 9.58 -4.60 -1.31
C SER A 162 9.00 -3.41 -2.06
N GLY A 163 7.70 -3.43 -2.32
CA GLY A 163 7.01 -2.17 -2.54
C GLY A 163 6.79 -1.48 -1.18
N THR A 164 6.52 -0.17 -1.18
CA THR A 164 5.68 0.51 -0.17
C THR A 164 4.30 0.80 -0.77
N GLU A 165 3.17 0.53 -0.09
CA GLU A 165 1.87 0.86 -0.70
C GLU A 165 1.93 2.36 -0.83
N SER A 166 2.13 2.80 -2.04
CA SER A 166 2.39 4.19 -2.25
C SER A 166 1.78 4.59 -3.56
N PHE A 167 1.29 5.81 -3.53
CA PHE A 167 0.71 6.49 -4.64
C PHE A 167 1.51 7.75 -4.79
N ILE A 168 1.66 8.18 -6.02
CA ILE A 168 2.25 9.47 -6.29
C ILE A 168 1.13 10.49 -6.15
N PHE A 169 1.31 11.42 -5.23
CA PHE A 169 0.51 12.61 -5.05
C PHE A 169 1.19 13.74 -5.83
N LEU A 170 0.53 14.20 -6.88
CA LEU A 170 0.96 15.27 -7.79
C LEU A 170 0.33 16.58 -7.37
N ARG A 171 1.11 17.64 -7.16
CA ARG A 171 0.51 18.94 -6.81
C ARG A 171 -0.39 19.43 -7.94
N LYS A 172 -1.62 19.82 -7.62
CA LYS A 172 -2.54 20.45 -8.59
C LYS A 172 -2.02 21.84 -8.91
N ASN A 173 -1.47 22.05 -10.11
CA ASN A 173 -1.32 23.38 -10.69
C ASN A 173 -2.62 23.77 -11.41
N SER A 174 -2.93 25.06 -11.43
CA SER A 174 -4.14 25.60 -12.07
C SER A 174 -4.16 25.47 -13.61
N ASN A 175 -3.08 25.01 -14.26
CA ASN A 175 -2.96 25.05 -15.73
C ASN A 175 -2.42 23.79 -16.44
N ASP A 176 -2.08 22.69 -15.76
CA ASP A 176 -1.35 21.61 -16.45
C ASP A 176 -2.20 20.38 -16.77
N LYS A 177 -2.47 20.20 -18.08
CA LYS A 177 -2.75 18.90 -18.70
C LYS A 177 -1.49 18.03 -18.63
N LEU A 178 -1.26 17.39 -17.49
CA LEU A 178 -0.25 16.33 -17.40
C LEU A 178 -0.84 15.06 -18.01
N ASN A 179 -0.50 14.81 -19.28
CA ASN A 179 -0.70 13.53 -19.94
C ASN A 179 0.41 12.58 -19.48
N PHE A 180 0.04 11.57 -18.70
CA PHE A 180 0.86 10.39 -18.42
C PHE A 180 0.25 9.19 -19.15
#